data_AF-A0A524MF30-F1
#
_entry.id   AF-A0A524MF30-F1
#
_cell.length_a   1.000
_cell.length_b   1.000
_cell.length_c   1.000
_cell.angle_alpha   90.00
_cell.angle_beta   90.00
_cell.angle_gamma   90.00
#
_symmetry.space_group_name_H-M   'P 1'
#
loop_
_entity.id
_entity.type
_entity.pdbx_description
1 polymer ?
#
loop_
_entity_poly.entity_id
_entity_poly.type
_entity_poly.pdbx_seq_one_letter_code
_entity_poly.pdbx_strand_id
1 'polypeptide(L)'
;MSDDRRDATIGEPEDSDLELETARLMEEAIAKGQDPSPTGDVDNETEQNTVVQIDATFQRLQNRILDLLGSVEDALKATEPSISERVTEIMESVSTQLGSAGLGVFATRAIKLVNTEIKGGFAVDTILAPVYDSLKESRSSVEDIMTKAGRGAVRNVGQSAGSLQTRLVQMYANMNELDKRLEAARAELRKWRGRSNELEERLRQREDMMGSSSEEMIKLHAQITNLGNELEERDSVISSLKGEIGQTQSQIDQHKQLIASMDSMKTVSFDFDAKVIELSQVTGQLAQTQERLDQKESEIVSLKEEIEKIKAVKTEFEEVLASSADEMAALRGAKHEYDTQVNDLKMQVIELKTRWHSLYTIAEDTPAFKAYFLVADKTQWFQISHLSSALGIPTVLLKRQMQKFIDAGLLEIENDQIRARSLSDLAKEAEGKEAQMIQDAKAEMSDEEVDLDKPFDPKDLVMPTPEYTGPKDGDYEQEGR
;
A
#
# COMPACT_ATOMS: atom_id res chain seq x y z
N MET A 1 -30.74 18.22 -46.74
CA MET A 1 -32.14 18.44 -47.16
C MET A 1 -32.65 19.64 -46.37
N SER A 2 -33.23 20.61 -47.09
CA SER A 2 -34.02 21.79 -46.67
C SER A 2 -33.31 22.85 -45.81
N ASP A 3 -32.89 24.02 -46.32
CA ASP A 3 -33.68 25.16 -46.90
C ASP A 3 -34.82 25.61 -45.94
N ASP A 4 -35.02 26.87 -45.57
CA ASP A 4 -34.80 28.14 -46.29
C ASP A 4 -35.05 29.34 -45.32
N ARG A 5 -34.56 30.53 -45.71
CA ARG A 5 -35.12 31.89 -45.47
C ARG A 5 -34.80 32.75 -44.24
N ARG A 6 -33.96 33.77 -44.55
CA ARG A 6 -34.16 35.24 -44.50
C ARG A 6 -33.26 35.97 -43.50
N ASP A 7 -32.19 36.55 -44.05
CA ASP A 7 -31.56 37.74 -43.48
C ASP A 7 -31.47 38.81 -44.58
N ALA A 8 -32.04 39.97 -44.32
CA ALA A 8 -32.01 41.12 -45.20
C ALA A 8 -30.97 42.10 -44.66
N THR A 9 -29.84 42.20 -45.33
CA THR A 9 -28.84 43.24 -45.12
C THR A 9 -29.40 44.58 -45.56
N ILE A 10 -29.83 45.39 -44.59
CA ILE A 10 -30.03 46.82 -44.75
C ILE A 10 -28.64 47.44 -44.66
N GLY A 11 -28.10 47.87 -45.81
CA GLY A 11 -26.87 48.66 -45.85
C GLY A 11 -27.17 50.04 -45.26
N GLU A 12 -26.48 50.35 -44.16
CA GLU A 12 -26.40 51.72 -43.64
C GLU A 12 -25.67 52.59 -44.68
N PRO A 13 -26.20 53.77 -45.04
CA PRO A 13 -25.48 54.72 -45.86
C PRO A 13 -24.27 55.25 -45.07
N GLU A 14 -23.08 55.16 -45.66
CA GLU A 14 -21.83 55.62 -45.06
C GLU A 14 -21.91 57.13 -44.73
N ASP A 15 -21.67 57.48 -43.46
CA ASP A 15 -21.63 58.86 -42.93
C ASP A 15 -20.63 59.79 -43.67
N SER A 16 -19.74 59.22 -44.50
CA SER A 16 -18.78 59.91 -45.36
C SER A 16 -19.43 60.87 -46.37
N ASP A 17 -20.58 60.50 -46.95
CA ASP A 17 -21.17 61.27 -48.05
C ASP A 17 -21.93 62.52 -47.56
N LEU A 18 -22.50 62.47 -46.35
CA LEU A 18 -23.20 63.60 -45.73
C LEU A 18 -22.24 64.69 -45.23
N GLU A 19 -21.06 64.31 -44.73
CA GLU A 19 -20.02 65.27 -44.31
C GLU A 19 -19.41 66.01 -45.51
N LEU A 20 -19.22 65.33 -46.65
CA LEU A 20 -18.74 65.96 -47.88
C LEU A 20 -19.75 66.94 -48.47
N GLU A 21 -21.05 66.63 -48.42
CA GLU A 21 -22.10 67.51 -48.93
C GLU A 21 -22.30 68.75 -48.03
N THR A 22 -22.18 68.59 -46.70
CA THR A 22 -22.25 69.72 -45.77
C THR A 22 -21.02 70.64 -45.84
N ALA A 23 -19.82 70.11 -46.06
CA ALA A 23 -18.63 70.91 -46.30
C ALA A 23 -18.75 71.75 -47.58
N ARG A 24 -19.28 71.17 -48.66
CA ARG A 24 -19.50 71.87 -49.94
C ARG A 24 -20.50 73.01 -49.81
N LEU A 25 -21.60 72.80 -49.09
CA LEU A 25 -22.62 73.83 -48.86
C LEU A 25 -22.13 74.98 -47.96
N MET A 26 -21.24 74.70 -47.00
CA MET A 26 -20.59 75.75 -46.20
C MET A 26 -19.59 76.58 -47.02
N GLU A 27 -18.84 75.95 -47.91
CA GLU A 27 -17.90 76.66 -48.78
C GLU A 27 -18.62 77.53 -49.83
N GLU A 28 -19.76 77.08 -50.36
CA GLU A 28 -20.61 77.89 -51.25
C GLU A 28 -21.26 79.09 -50.52
N ALA A 29 -21.62 78.93 -49.24
CA ALA A 29 -22.15 80.01 -48.42
C ALA A 29 -21.09 81.06 -48.05
N ILE A 30 -19.82 80.64 -47.86
CA ILE A 30 -18.70 81.55 -47.61
C ILE A 30 -18.32 82.30 -48.89
N ALA A 31 -18.33 81.64 -50.04
CA ALA A 31 -18.05 82.27 -51.34
C ALA A 31 -19.10 83.30 -51.77
N LYS A 32 -20.36 83.14 -51.36
CA LYS A 32 -21.45 84.11 -51.61
C LYS A 32 -21.56 85.23 -50.56
N GLY A 33 -20.81 85.15 -49.46
CA GLY A 33 -20.97 86.03 -48.29
C GLY A 33 -20.00 87.22 -48.21
N GLN A 34 -19.11 87.42 -49.19
CA GLN A 34 -18.01 88.38 -49.07
C GLN A 34 -18.13 89.54 -50.06
N ASP A 35 -18.98 90.52 -49.71
CA ASP A 35 -18.77 91.94 -50.04
C ASP A 35 -19.75 92.84 -49.24
N PRO A 36 -19.28 93.52 -48.18
CA PRO A 36 -19.93 94.74 -47.71
C PRO A 36 -19.08 95.94 -48.13
N SER A 37 -19.42 96.54 -49.28
CA SER A 37 -18.99 97.91 -49.57
C SER A 37 -19.75 98.87 -48.63
N PRO A 38 -19.07 99.77 -47.90
CA PRO A 38 -19.71 100.72 -47.03
C PRO A 38 -20.02 102.00 -47.81
N THR A 39 -21.25 102.15 -48.30
CA THR A 39 -21.79 103.45 -48.73
C THR A 39 -22.86 103.86 -47.73
N GLY A 40 -22.40 104.37 -46.58
CA GLY A 40 -23.21 105.28 -45.77
C GLY A 40 -23.05 106.68 -46.36
N ASP A 41 -24.16 107.25 -46.85
CA ASP A 41 -24.42 108.69 -47.05
C ASP A 41 -25.57 108.87 -48.07
N VAL A 42 -26.79 108.41 -47.75
CA VAL A 42 -27.95 108.60 -48.65
C VAL A 42 -29.17 109.25 -47.98
N ASP A 43 -29.22 109.37 -46.66
CA ASP A 43 -30.51 109.70 -46.02
C ASP A 43 -30.78 111.19 -45.74
N ASN A 44 -29.90 112.12 -46.14
CA ASN A 44 -30.17 113.57 -45.95
C ASN A 44 -30.68 114.30 -47.22
N GLU A 45 -30.47 113.77 -48.43
CA GLU A 45 -30.85 114.46 -49.67
C GLU A 45 -32.31 114.17 -50.10
N THR A 46 -32.88 113.04 -49.70
CA THR A 46 -34.25 112.64 -50.06
C THR A 46 -35.32 113.34 -49.21
N GLU A 47 -35.02 113.64 -47.94
CA GLU A 47 -35.93 114.42 -47.08
C GLU A 47 -36.01 115.88 -47.51
N GLN A 48 -34.89 116.50 -47.91
CA GLN A 48 -34.92 117.85 -48.47
C GLN A 48 -35.64 117.88 -49.82
N ASN A 49 -35.42 116.90 -50.70
CA ASN A 49 -36.08 116.86 -52.01
C ASN A 49 -37.61 116.70 -51.93
N THR A 50 -38.13 115.93 -50.97
CA THR A 50 -39.59 115.76 -50.82
C THR A 50 -40.25 116.99 -50.21
N VAL A 51 -39.62 117.65 -49.23
CA VAL A 51 -40.10 118.93 -48.69
C VAL A 51 -40.06 120.03 -49.76
N VAL A 52 -38.99 120.09 -50.56
CA VAL A 52 -38.85 121.03 -51.68
C VAL A 52 -39.87 120.74 -52.80
N GLN A 53 -40.19 119.47 -53.07
CA GLN A 53 -41.21 119.11 -54.07
C GLN A 53 -42.64 119.43 -53.61
N ILE A 54 -42.95 119.26 -52.32
CA ILE A 54 -44.24 119.66 -51.76
C ILE A 54 -44.36 121.18 -51.80
N ASP A 55 -43.33 121.92 -51.40
CA ASP A 55 -43.34 123.38 -51.47
C ASP A 55 -43.43 123.88 -52.93
N ALA A 56 -42.71 123.26 -53.86
CA ALA A 56 -42.77 123.58 -55.28
C ALA A 56 -44.14 123.28 -55.93
N THR A 57 -44.83 122.21 -55.51
CA THR A 57 -46.17 121.89 -56.01
C THR A 57 -47.22 122.83 -55.42
N PHE A 58 -47.11 123.20 -54.14
CA PHE A 58 -47.95 124.23 -53.51
C PHE A 58 -47.76 125.61 -54.16
N GLN A 59 -46.52 126.02 -54.43
CA GLN A 59 -46.22 127.28 -55.14
C GLN A 59 -46.77 127.29 -56.56
N ARG A 60 -46.69 126.18 -57.31
CA ARG A 60 -47.30 126.07 -58.65
C ARG A 60 -48.82 126.17 -58.61
N LEU A 61 -49.47 125.53 -57.63
CA LEU A 61 -50.92 125.62 -57.45
C LEU A 61 -51.35 127.04 -57.08
N GLN A 62 -50.63 127.69 -56.16
CA GLN A 62 -50.88 129.07 -55.77
C GLN A 62 -50.78 130.01 -56.97
N ASN A 63 -49.70 129.94 -57.75
CA ASN A 63 -49.52 130.78 -58.94
C ASN A 63 -50.65 130.56 -59.96
N ARG A 64 -51.05 129.30 -60.19
CA ARG A 64 -52.12 128.98 -61.15
C ARG A 64 -53.49 129.50 -60.72
N ILE A 65 -53.79 129.48 -59.41
CA ILE A 65 -55.06 130.04 -58.89
C ILE A 65 -55.04 131.56 -58.95
N LEU A 66 -53.90 132.20 -58.64
CA LEU A 66 -53.74 133.64 -58.76
C LEU A 66 -53.85 134.11 -60.23
N ASP A 67 -53.27 133.35 -61.17
CA ASP A 67 -53.37 133.62 -62.61
C ASP A 67 -54.82 133.48 -63.12
N LEU A 68 -55.56 132.47 -62.64
CA LEU A 68 -56.98 132.32 -62.97
C LEU A 68 -57.81 133.49 -62.44
N LEU A 69 -57.58 133.92 -61.20
CA LEU A 69 -58.26 135.09 -60.64
C LEU A 69 -57.89 136.37 -61.41
N GLY A 70 -56.62 136.53 -61.79
CA GLY A 70 -56.17 137.63 -62.65
C GLY A 70 -56.82 137.62 -64.04
N SER A 71 -56.93 136.44 -64.67
CA SER A 71 -57.62 136.29 -65.95
C SER A 71 -59.11 136.62 -65.87
N VAL A 72 -59.76 136.34 -64.74
CA VAL A 72 -61.16 136.74 -64.50
C VAL A 72 -61.27 138.25 -64.34
N GLU A 73 -60.32 138.88 -63.64
CA GLU A 73 -60.24 140.34 -63.51
C GLU A 73 -60.06 141.03 -64.88
N ASP A 74 -59.16 140.51 -65.71
CA ASP A 74 -58.88 141.06 -67.04
C ASP A 74 -60.07 140.87 -67.98
N ALA A 75 -60.77 139.74 -67.90
CA ALA A 75 -62.00 139.51 -68.65
C ALA A 75 -63.11 140.49 -68.24
N LEU A 76 -63.24 140.81 -66.94
CA LEU A 76 -64.18 141.82 -66.44
C LEU A 76 -63.84 143.21 -66.98
N LYS A 77 -62.57 143.62 -66.95
CA LYS A 77 -62.11 144.89 -67.54
C LYS A 77 -62.33 144.98 -69.05
N ALA A 78 -62.24 143.86 -69.76
CA ALA A 78 -62.52 143.83 -71.20
C ALA A 78 -64.02 144.02 -71.53
N THR A 79 -64.92 143.63 -70.61
CA THR A 79 -66.38 143.79 -70.80
C THR A 79 -66.90 145.19 -70.46
N GLU A 80 -66.16 145.95 -69.65
CA GLU A 80 -66.48 147.33 -69.25
C GLU A 80 -66.73 148.30 -70.42
N PRO A 81 -65.87 148.38 -71.46
CA PRO A 81 -66.14 149.23 -72.61
C PRO A 81 -67.39 148.79 -73.38
N SER A 82 -67.65 147.48 -73.53
CA SER A 82 -68.84 146.98 -74.22
C SER A 82 -70.15 147.31 -73.48
N ILE A 83 -70.13 147.28 -72.15
CA ILE A 83 -71.28 147.70 -71.33
C ILE A 83 -71.49 149.21 -71.49
N SER A 84 -70.42 150.01 -71.44
CA SER A 84 -70.52 151.45 -71.63
C SER A 84 -71.05 151.85 -73.02
N GLU A 85 -70.64 151.12 -74.06
CA GLU A 85 -71.06 151.31 -75.45
C GLU A 85 -72.54 150.96 -75.63
N ARG A 86 -73.00 149.82 -75.10
CA ARG A 86 -74.43 149.47 -75.12
C ARG A 86 -75.29 150.47 -74.36
N VAL A 87 -74.81 150.98 -73.22
CA VAL A 87 -75.53 152.01 -72.46
C VAL A 87 -75.62 153.31 -73.27
N THR A 88 -74.60 153.66 -74.04
CA THR A 88 -74.63 154.82 -74.94
C THR A 88 -75.51 154.61 -76.16
N GLU A 89 -75.49 153.43 -76.79
CA GLU A 89 -76.41 153.07 -77.89
C GLU A 89 -77.87 153.11 -77.45
N ILE A 90 -78.21 152.53 -76.30
CA ILE A 90 -79.56 152.57 -75.73
C ILE A 90 -79.96 154.03 -75.46
N MET A 91 -79.04 154.84 -74.94
CA MET A 91 -79.30 156.25 -74.69
C MET A 91 -79.56 157.02 -76.00
N GLU A 92 -78.82 156.71 -77.07
CA GLU A 92 -78.98 157.32 -78.38
C GLU A 92 -80.29 156.88 -79.05
N SER A 93 -80.70 155.60 -78.90
CA SER A 93 -81.98 155.09 -79.39
C SER A 93 -83.16 155.72 -78.66
N VAL A 94 -83.07 155.88 -77.33
CA VAL A 94 -84.11 156.55 -76.53
C VAL A 94 -84.18 158.04 -76.90
N SER A 95 -83.04 158.68 -77.11
CA SER A 95 -82.97 160.08 -77.56
C SER A 95 -83.62 160.28 -78.94
N THR A 96 -83.34 159.40 -79.91
CA THR A 96 -83.95 159.45 -81.24
C THR A 96 -85.44 159.13 -81.21
N GLN A 97 -85.87 158.13 -80.44
CA GLN A 97 -87.31 157.83 -80.28
C GLN A 97 -88.07 159.01 -79.66
N LEU A 98 -87.56 159.60 -78.57
CA LEU A 98 -88.18 160.77 -77.95
C LEU A 98 -88.18 162.01 -78.87
N GLY A 99 -87.13 162.18 -79.68
CA GLY A 99 -87.06 163.26 -80.67
C GLY A 99 -88.06 163.11 -81.82
N SER A 100 -88.26 161.88 -82.31
CA SER A 100 -89.18 161.58 -83.42
C SER A 100 -90.67 161.67 -83.04
N ALA A 101 -91.00 161.59 -81.76
CA ALA A 101 -92.37 161.63 -81.24
C ALA A 101 -93.03 163.03 -81.27
N GLY A 102 -92.36 164.06 -81.82
CA GLY A 102 -92.95 165.39 -82.02
C GLY A 102 -93.21 166.20 -80.73
N LEU A 103 -92.67 165.76 -79.59
CA LEU A 103 -92.93 166.31 -78.25
C LEU A 103 -92.20 167.64 -77.93
N GLY A 104 -91.47 168.21 -78.89
CA GLY A 104 -90.81 169.52 -78.76
C GLY A 104 -89.99 169.64 -77.46
N VAL A 105 -90.23 170.72 -76.70
CA VAL A 105 -89.48 171.06 -75.48
C VAL A 105 -89.56 169.98 -74.38
N PHE A 106 -90.62 169.17 -74.36
CA PHE A 106 -90.77 168.08 -73.38
C PHE A 106 -89.83 166.91 -73.68
N ALA A 107 -89.55 166.62 -74.96
CA ALA A 107 -88.59 165.59 -75.34
C ALA A 107 -87.20 165.92 -74.79
N THR A 108 -86.78 167.18 -74.86
CA THR A 108 -85.45 167.60 -74.38
C THR A 108 -85.30 167.44 -72.87
N ARG A 109 -86.38 167.64 -72.10
CA ARG A 109 -86.37 167.47 -70.63
C ARG A 109 -86.42 165.99 -70.23
N ALA A 110 -87.22 165.18 -70.93
CA ALA A 110 -87.28 163.73 -70.72
C ALA A 110 -85.93 163.06 -71.06
N ILE A 111 -85.31 163.43 -72.19
CA ILE A 111 -83.98 162.95 -72.57
C ILE A 111 -82.95 163.29 -71.49
N LYS A 112 -82.97 164.51 -70.93
CA LYS A 112 -82.05 164.87 -69.84
C LYS A 112 -82.25 164.01 -68.59
N LEU A 113 -83.49 163.78 -68.19
CA LEU A 113 -83.78 163.01 -66.97
C LEU A 113 -83.39 161.54 -67.13
N VAL A 114 -83.74 160.96 -68.28
CA VAL A 114 -83.33 159.59 -68.65
C VAL A 114 -81.81 159.49 -68.75
N ASN A 115 -81.13 160.50 -69.30
CA ASN A 115 -79.68 160.52 -69.39
C ASN A 115 -79.02 160.54 -68.00
N THR A 116 -79.58 161.29 -67.05
CA THR A 116 -79.09 161.31 -65.66
C THR A 116 -79.37 160.01 -64.92
N GLU A 117 -80.54 159.39 -65.09
CA GLU A 117 -80.87 158.12 -64.44
C GLU A 117 -80.11 156.95 -65.04
N ILE A 118 -79.97 156.89 -66.36
CA ILE A 118 -79.22 155.81 -67.03
C ILE A 118 -77.73 155.93 -66.73
N LYS A 119 -77.12 157.12 -66.79
CA LYS A 119 -75.70 157.28 -66.41
C LYS A 119 -75.44 157.04 -64.92
N GLY A 120 -76.39 157.36 -64.05
CA GLY A 120 -76.26 157.11 -62.61
C GLY A 120 -76.46 155.63 -62.25
N GLY A 121 -77.48 154.99 -62.82
CA GLY A 121 -77.87 153.61 -62.52
C GLY A 121 -77.07 152.54 -63.26
N PHE A 122 -76.50 152.88 -64.43
CA PHE A 122 -75.67 151.99 -65.24
C PHE A 122 -74.21 152.45 -65.36
N ALA A 123 -73.73 153.27 -64.43
CA ALA A 123 -72.30 153.50 -64.31
C ALA A 123 -71.61 152.15 -64.09
N VAL A 124 -70.64 151.83 -64.94
CA VAL A 124 -69.96 150.52 -64.95
C VAL A 124 -69.29 150.25 -63.59
N ASP A 125 -68.77 151.29 -62.95
CA ASP A 125 -68.22 151.25 -61.59
C ASP A 125 -69.23 150.71 -60.56
N THR A 126 -70.51 151.09 -60.65
CA THR A 126 -71.53 150.67 -59.68
C THR A 126 -71.98 149.22 -59.89
N ILE A 127 -71.92 148.72 -61.14
CA ILE A 127 -72.33 147.35 -61.49
C ILE A 127 -71.19 146.35 -61.18
N LEU A 128 -69.95 146.72 -61.45
CA LEU A 128 -68.80 145.80 -61.33
C LEU A 128 -68.10 145.85 -59.96
N ALA A 129 -68.27 146.91 -59.15
CA ALA A 129 -67.64 147.00 -57.83
C ALA A 129 -67.88 145.79 -56.91
N PRO A 130 -69.11 145.23 -56.78
CA PRO A 130 -69.33 144.05 -55.94
C PRO A 130 -68.55 142.81 -56.40
N VAL A 131 -68.29 142.71 -57.72
CA VAL A 131 -67.54 141.60 -58.32
C VAL A 131 -66.05 141.74 -58.03
N TYR A 132 -65.49 142.95 -58.14
CA TYR A 132 -64.10 143.22 -57.78
C TYR A 132 -63.82 142.98 -56.28
N ASP A 133 -64.75 143.36 -55.40
CA ASP A 133 -64.61 143.11 -53.96
C ASP A 133 -64.63 141.61 -53.63
N SER A 134 -65.54 140.86 -54.26
CA SER A 134 -65.60 139.39 -54.13
C SER A 134 -64.34 138.70 -54.65
N LEU A 135 -63.75 139.21 -55.74
CA LEU A 135 -62.50 138.71 -56.30
C LEU A 135 -61.31 138.95 -55.37
N LYS A 136 -61.27 140.14 -54.74
CA LYS A 136 -60.23 140.51 -53.78
C LYS A 136 -60.30 139.67 -52.51
N GLU A 137 -61.51 139.39 -52.01
CA GLU A 137 -61.72 138.49 -50.87
C GLU A 137 -61.39 137.03 -51.20
N SER A 138 -61.72 136.58 -52.41
CA SER A 138 -61.31 135.25 -52.90
C SER A 138 -59.79 135.10 -52.93
N ARG A 139 -59.08 136.13 -53.40
CA ARG A 139 -57.61 136.13 -53.45
C ARG A 139 -56.96 136.01 -52.07
N SER A 140 -57.45 136.76 -51.07
CA SER A 140 -56.90 136.70 -49.71
C SER A 140 -57.19 135.36 -49.01
N SER A 141 -58.37 134.79 -49.23
CA SER A 141 -58.75 133.47 -48.70
C SER A 141 -57.86 132.35 -49.25
N VAL A 142 -57.56 132.38 -50.56
CA VAL A 142 -56.66 131.41 -51.19
C VAL A 142 -55.26 131.47 -50.59
N GLU A 143 -54.71 132.67 -50.35
CA GLU A 143 -53.39 132.83 -49.72
C GLU A 143 -53.34 132.26 -48.29
N ASP A 144 -54.38 132.48 -47.48
CA ASP A 144 -54.43 131.97 -46.10
C ASP A 144 -54.53 130.43 -46.06
N ILE A 145 -55.38 129.83 -46.92
CA ILE A 145 -55.53 128.37 -47.02
C ILE A 145 -54.21 127.72 -47.44
N MET A 146 -53.53 128.26 -48.45
CA MET A 146 -52.28 127.70 -48.94
C MET A 146 -51.17 127.78 -47.88
N THR A 147 -51.08 128.88 -47.15
CA THR A 147 -50.09 129.05 -46.08
C THR A 147 -50.33 128.06 -44.93
N LYS A 148 -51.59 127.85 -44.53
CA LYS A 148 -51.95 126.91 -43.47
C LYS A 148 -51.74 125.46 -43.91
N ALA A 149 -52.12 125.11 -45.14
CA ALA A 149 -51.95 123.77 -45.69
C ALA A 149 -50.47 123.39 -45.85
N GLY A 150 -49.64 124.30 -46.41
CA GLY A 150 -48.21 124.09 -46.56
C GLY A 150 -47.50 123.88 -45.21
N ARG A 151 -47.76 124.75 -44.22
CA ARG A 151 -47.17 124.61 -42.87
C ARG A 151 -47.63 123.33 -42.15
N GLY A 152 -48.88 122.92 -42.31
CA GLY A 152 -49.42 121.70 -41.71
C GLY A 152 -48.81 120.43 -42.29
N ALA A 153 -48.66 120.36 -43.62
CA ALA A 153 -48.06 119.21 -44.31
C ALA A 153 -46.58 119.04 -43.93
N VAL A 154 -45.80 120.13 -43.95
CA VAL A 154 -44.37 120.10 -43.59
C VAL A 154 -44.19 119.66 -42.13
N ARG A 155 -45.05 120.12 -41.21
CA ARG A 155 -44.98 119.73 -39.80
C ARG A 155 -45.28 118.24 -39.59
N ASN A 156 -46.27 117.69 -40.28
CA ASN A 156 -46.62 116.27 -40.18
C ASN A 156 -45.51 115.37 -40.75
N VAL A 157 -44.93 115.75 -41.90
CA VAL A 157 -43.80 115.02 -42.49
C VAL A 157 -42.58 115.06 -41.57
N GLY A 158 -42.23 116.22 -41.00
CA GLY A 158 -41.10 116.32 -40.06
C GLY A 158 -41.30 115.51 -38.77
N GLN A 159 -42.52 115.45 -38.24
CA GLN A 159 -42.83 114.58 -37.09
C GLN A 159 -42.74 113.09 -37.45
N SER A 160 -43.23 112.71 -38.63
CA SER A 160 -43.11 111.34 -39.14
C SER A 160 -41.65 110.93 -39.33
N ALA A 161 -40.84 111.76 -39.98
CA ALA A 161 -39.41 111.55 -40.19
C ALA A 161 -38.65 111.43 -38.86
N GLY A 162 -38.88 112.34 -37.90
CA GLY A 162 -38.27 112.26 -36.57
C GLY A 162 -38.66 110.99 -35.80
N SER A 163 -39.90 110.52 -35.95
CA SER A 163 -40.35 109.27 -35.35
C SER A 163 -39.69 108.04 -35.98
N LEU A 164 -39.51 108.05 -37.31
CA LEU A 164 -38.78 107.01 -38.04
C LEU A 164 -37.30 107.01 -37.68
N GLN A 165 -36.66 108.18 -37.60
CA GLN A 165 -35.26 108.31 -37.18
C GLN A 165 -35.07 107.77 -35.76
N THR A 166 -35.95 108.11 -34.82
CA THR A 166 -35.91 107.58 -33.46
C THR A 166 -36.04 106.06 -33.45
N ARG A 167 -36.94 105.51 -34.29
CA ARG A 167 -37.11 104.07 -34.44
C ARG A 167 -35.88 103.40 -35.05
N LEU A 168 -35.24 104.01 -36.04
CA LEU A 168 -33.99 103.52 -36.62
C LEU A 168 -32.88 103.47 -35.59
N VAL A 169 -32.69 104.53 -34.80
CA VAL A 169 -31.69 104.55 -33.72
C VAL A 169 -31.98 103.46 -32.68
N GLN A 170 -33.24 103.26 -32.30
CA GLN A 170 -33.64 102.16 -31.41
C GLN A 170 -33.37 100.79 -32.04
N MET A 171 -33.63 100.61 -33.33
CA MET A 171 -33.33 99.37 -34.05
C MET A 171 -31.82 99.10 -34.09
N TYR A 172 -30.98 100.11 -34.35
CA TYR A 172 -29.52 99.97 -34.30
C TYR A 172 -29.01 99.63 -32.90
N ALA A 173 -29.55 100.26 -31.86
CA ALA A 173 -29.21 99.93 -30.48
C ALA A 173 -29.59 98.49 -30.12
N ASN A 174 -30.78 98.05 -30.54
CA ASN A 174 -31.25 96.67 -30.35
C ASN A 174 -30.40 95.67 -31.14
N MET A 175 -30.02 95.99 -32.38
CA MET A 175 -29.17 95.14 -33.20
C MET A 175 -27.80 94.96 -32.56
N ASN A 176 -27.17 96.04 -32.08
CA ASN A 176 -25.89 95.97 -31.39
C ASN A 176 -25.97 95.17 -30.07
N GLU A 177 -27.08 95.27 -29.34
CA GLU A 177 -27.32 94.45 -28.15
C GLU A 177 -27.49 92.97 -28.51
N LEU A 178 -28.21 92.65 -29.59
CA LEU A 178 -28.32 91.28 -30.11
C LEU A 178 -26.96 90.74 -30.56
N ASP A 179 -26.13 91.54 -31.23
CA ASP A 179 -24.79 91.15 -31.65
C ASP A 179 -23.90 90.82 -30.45
N LYS A 180 -23.97 91.61 -29.38
CA LYS A 180 -23.25 91.32 -28.12
C LYS A 180 -23.71 90.02 -27.48
N ARG A 181 -25.03 89.79 -27.42
CA ARG A 181 -25.60 88.53 -26.89
C ARG A 181 -25.19 87.33 -27.73
N LEU A 182 -25.17 87.50 -29.04
CA LEU A 182 -24.78 86.47 -29.99
C LEU A 182 -23.30 86.13 -29.83
N GLU A 183 -22.43 87.12 -29.66
CA GLU A 183 -21.00 86.84 -29.41
C GLU A 183 -20.74 86.22 -28.03
N ALA A 184 -21.50 86.61 -27.01
CA ALA A 184 -21.47 85.95 -25.70
C ALA A 184 -21.90 84.48 -25.80
N ALA A 185 -23.00 84.19 -26.50
CA ALA A 185 -23.48 82.82 -26.71
C ALA A 185 -22.47 81.98 -27.51
N ARG A 186 -21.82 82.56 -28.54
CA ARG A 186 -20.73 81.89 -29.27
C ARG A 186 -19.54 81.58 -28.36
N ALA A 187 -19.14 82.51 -27.49
CA ALA A 187 -18.06 82.28 -26.54
C ALA A 187 -18.39 81.15 -25.55
N GLU A 188 -19.63 81.09 -25.06
CA GLU A 188 -20.09 79.98 -24.22
C GLU A 188 -20.11 78.65 -24.98
N LEU A 189 -20.58 78.64 -26.22
CA LEU A 189 -20.59 77.44 -27.06
C LEU A 189 -19.17 76.91 -27.31
N ARG A 190 -18.18 77.81 -27.52
CA ARG A 190 -16.76 77.44 -27.60
C ARG A 190 -16.26 76.80 -26.30
N LYS A 191 -16.66 77.34 -25.12
CA LYS A 191 -16.29 76.76 -23.81
C LYS A 191 -16.93 75.38 -23.61
N TRP A 192 -18.20 75.21 -23.96
CA TRP A 192 -18.90 73.94 -23.86
C TRP A 192 -18.30 72.89 -24.78
N ARG A 193 -17.97 73.25 -26.02
CA ARG A 193 -17.25 72.35 -26.94
C ARG A 193 -15.89 71.94 -26.39
N GLY A 194 -15.12 72.89 -25.84
CA GLY A 194 -13.84 72.58 -25.18
C GLY A 194 -13.98 71.59 -24.01
N ARG A 195 -15.00 71.77 -23.17
CA ARG A 195 -15.32 70.84 -22.07
C ARG A 195 -15.78 69.47 -22.57
N SER A 196 -16.57 69.41 -23.66
CA SER A 196 -16.99 68.14 -24.27
C SER A 196 -15.76 67.35 -24.71
N ASN A 197 -14.87 67.99 -25.46
CA ASN A 197 -13.64 67.35 -25.94
C ASN A 197 -12.74 66.87 -24.79
N GLU A 198 -12.61 67.65 -23.71
CA GLU A 198 -11.85 67.24 -22.51
C GLU A 198 -12.47 66.02 -21.83
N LEU A 199 -13.80 65.95 -21.74
CA LEU A 199 -14.51 64.82 -21.15
C LEU A 199 -14.42 63.57 -22.04
N GLU A 200 -14.54 63.71 -23.36
CA GLU A 200 -14.36 62.63 -24.33
C GLU A 200 -12.95 62.03 -24.23
N GLU A 201 -11.92 62.87 -24.16
CA GLU A 201 -10.53 62.42 -24.01
C GLU A 201 -10.30 61.70 -22.66
N ARG A 202 -10.87 62.21 -21.56
CA ARG A 202 -10.81 61.51 -20.25
C ARG A 202 -11.55 60.18 -20.28
N LEU A 203 -12.67 60.10 -20.99
CA LEU A 203 -13.46 58.88 -21.12
C LEU A 203 -12.67 57.83 -21.89
N ARG A 204 -12.04 58.21 -23.01
CA ARG A 204 -11.14 57.36 -23.79
C ARG A 204 -9.98 56.83 -22.96
N GLN A 205 -9.27 57.71 -22.23
CA GLN A 205 -8.17 57.28 -21.36
C GLN A 205 -8.62 56.30 -20.27
N ARG A 206 -9.83 56.48 -19.74
CA ARG A 206 -10.40 55.57 -18.74
C ARG A 206 -10.77 54.22 -19.35
N GLU A 207 -11.31 54.20 -20.56
CA GLU A 207 -11.59 52.97 -21.31
C GLU A 207 -10.30 52.20 -21.60
N ASP A 208 -9.24 52.88 -22.04
CA ASP A 208 -7.93 52.27 -22.27
C ASP A 208 -7.37 51.63 -20.98
N MET A 209 -7.45 52.35 -19.84
CA MET A 209 -7.04 51.81 -18.53
C MET A 209 -7.91 50.63 -18.07
N MET A 210 -9.21 50.65 -18.33
CA MET A 210 -10.09 49.52 -18.04
C MET A 210 -9.76 48.32 -18.94
N GLY A 211 -9.46 48.55 -20.21
CA GLY A 211 -9.01 47.54 -21.14
C GLY A 211 -7.73 46.87 -20.65
N SER A 212 -6.71 47.64 -20.30
CA SER A 212 -5.44 47.09 -19.80
C SER A 212 -5.63 46.34 -18.48
N SER A 213 -6.41 46.87 -17.55
CA SER A 213 -6.70 46.19 -16.27
C SER A 213 -7.49 44.89 -16.47
N SER A 214 -8.43 44.86 -17.42
CA SER A 214 -9.19 43.66 -17.79
C SER A 214 -8.26 42.58 -18.37
N GLU A 215 -7.34 42.95 -19.27
CA GLU A 215 -6.33 42.03 -19.80
C GLU A 215 -5.41 41.47 -18.71
N GLU A 216 -4.98 42.29 -17.76
CA GLU A 216 -4.19 41.85 -16.61
C GLU A 216 -4.99 40.89 -15.71
N MET A 217 -6.27 41.17 -15.46
CA MET A 217 -7.14 40.26 -14.70
C MET A 217 -7.28 38.91 -15.41
N ILE A 218 -7.45 38.89 -16.73
CA ILE A 218 -7.52 37.64 -17.51
C ILE A 218 -6.21 36.86 -17.39
N LYS A 219 -5.05 37.53 -17.50
CA LYS A 219 -3.73 36.89 -17.35
C LYS A 219 -3.53 36.32 -15.94
N LEU A 220 -3.86 37.07 -14.90
CA LEU A 220 -3.76 36.61 -13.51
C LEU A 220 -4.72 35.45 -13.24
N HIS A 221 -5.93 35.49 -13.78
CA HIS A 221 -6.88 34.38 -13.65
C HIS A 221 -6.32 33.11 -14.31
N ALA A 222 -5.75 33.22 -15.51
CA ALA A 222 -5.10 32.09 -16.18
C ALA A 222 -3.88 31.54 -15.40
N GLN A 223 -3.09 32.41 -14.76
CA GLN A 223 -2.00 31.98 -13.88
C GLN A 223 -2.52 31.25 -12.64
N ILE A 224 -3.58 31.75 -12.01
CA ILE A 224 -4.22 31.09 -10.84
C ILE A 224 -4.74 29.71 -11.23
N THR A 225 -5.41 29.58 -12.39
CA THR A 225 -5.90 28.27 -12.86
C THR A 225 -4.76 27.31 -13.13
N ASN A 226 -3.66 27.77 -13.73
CA ASN A 226 -2.49 26.93 -13.98
C ASN A 226 -1.83 26.46 -12.67
N LEU A 227 -1.62 27.38 -11.72
CA LEU A 227 -1.09 27.03 -10.40
C LEU A 227 -2.01 26.06 -9.64
N GLY A 228 -3.33 26.21 -9.77
CA GLY A 228 -4.31 25.27 -9.24
C GLY A 228 -4.11 23.86 -9.79
N ASN A 229 -3.99 23.73 -11.12
CA ASN A 229 -3.74 22.44 -11.78
C ASN A 229 -2.41 21.81 -11.36
N GLU A 230 -1.33 22.61 -11.26
CA GLU A 230 -0.03 22.13 -10.77
C GLU A 230 -0.10 21.61 -9.32
N LEU A 231 -0.92 22.25 -8.48
CA LEU A 231 -1.11 21.85 -7.09
C LEU A 231 -1.88 20.52 -7.01
N GLU A 232 -2.94 20.35 -7.80
CA GLU A 232 -3.67 19.08 -7.92
C GLU A 232 -2.77 17.94 -8.42
N GLU A 233 -1.92 18.20 -9.42
CA GLU A 233 -0.95 17.21 -9.91
C GLU A 233 0.02 16.81 -8.79
N ARG A 234 0.57 17.78 -8.03
CA ARG A 234 1.45 17.48 -6.90
C ARG A 234 0.75 16.71 -5.79
N ASP A 235 -0.50 17.02 -5.48
CA ASP A 235 -1.29 16.27 -4.48
C ASP A 235 -1.52 14.82 -4.91
N SER A 236 -1.71 14.58 -6.21
CA SER A 236 -1.80 13.23 -6.76
C SER A 236 -0.49 12.44 -6.60
N VAL A 237 0.65 13.09 -6.87
CA VAL A 237 1.99 12.50 -6.69
C VAL A 237 2.27 12.21 -5.21
N ILE A 238 1.96 13.14 -4.31
CA ILE A 238 2.11 12.95 -2.86
C ILE A 238 1.27 11.75 -2.39
N SER A 239 0.04 11.62 -2.89
CA SER A 239 -0.83 10.49 -2.55
C SER A 239 -0.26 9.16 -3.03
N SER A 240 0.30 9.10 -4.25
CA SER A 240 0.99 7.91 -4.77
C SER A 240 2.19 7.53 -3.92
N LEU A 241 3.08 8.49 -3.63
CA LEU A 241 4.27 8.27 -2.81
C LEU A 241 3.92 7.81 -1.40
N LYS A 242 2.85 8.34 -0.80
CA LYS A 242 2.36 7.89 0.51
C LYS A 242 1.91 6.44 0.47
N GLY A 243 1.28 6.00 -0.63
CA GLY A 243 0.93 4.60 -0.87
C GLY A 243 2.17 3.71 -0.97
N GLU A 244 3.17 4.12 -1.75
CA GLU A 244 4.45 3.40 -1.89
C GLU A 244 5.21 3.30 -0.56
N ILE A 245 5.24 4.37 0.24
CA ILE A 245 5.82 4.35 1.59
C ILE A 245 5.07 3.36 2.49
N GLY A 246 3.74 3.30 2.41
CA GLY A 246 2.95 2.31 3.16
C GLY A 246 3.30 0.87 2.78
N GLN A 247 3.45 0.61 1.48
CA GLN A 247 3.80 -0.72 0.97
C GLN A 247 5.23 -1.13 1.38
N THR A 248 6.20 -0.23 1.23
CA THR A 248 7.59 -0.49 1.64
C THR A 248 7.72 -0.70 3.14
N GLN A 249 6.98 0.05 3.96
CA GLN A 249 6.92 -0.17 5.41
C GLN A 249 6.38 -1.56 5.76
N SER A 250 5.31 -2.02 5.07
CA SER A 250 4.79 -3.38 5.25
C SER A 250 5.80 -4.45 4.88
N GLN A 251 6.54 -4.28 3.77
CA GLN A 251 7.62 -5.18 3.38
C GLN A 251 8.75 -5.22 4.42
N ILE A 252 9.15 -4.07 4.97
CA ILE A 252 10.16 -3.99 6.03
C ILE A 252 9.71 -4.80 7.25
N ASP A 253 8.46 -4.69 7.66
CA ASP A 253 7.95 -5.42 8.82
C ASP A 253 7.86 -6.93 8.55
N GLN A 254 7.52 -7.36 7.33
CA GLN A 254 7.63 -8.76 6.91
C GLN A 254 9.07 -9.27 6.95
N HIS A 255 10.03 -8.49 6.44
CA HIS A 255 11.45 -8.86 6.48
C HIS A 255 11.98 -8.95 7.92
N LYS A 256 11.55 -8.07 8.83
CA LYS A 256 11.89 -8.18 10.26
C LYS A 256 11.38 -9.50 10.87
N GLN A 257 10.16 -9.90 10.54
CA GLN A 257 9.61 -11.19 11.00
C GLN A 257 10.40 -12.38 10.44
N LEU A 258 10.78 -12.33 9.15
CA LEU A 258 11.64 -13.34 8.53
C LEU A 258 13.00 -13.42 9.21
N ILE A 259 13.65 -12.29 9.49
CA ILE A 259 14.93 -12.26 10.22
C ILE A 259 14.79 -12.88 11.60
N ALA A 260 13.73 -12.53 12.36
CA ALA A 260 13.47 -13.13 13.66
C ALA A 260 13.27 -14.66 13.57
N SER A 261 12.61 -15.15 12.52
CA SER A 261 12.45 -16.60 12.27
C SER A 261 13.76 -17.28 11.88
N MET A 262 14.65 -16.61 11.17
CA MET A 262 15.98 -17.14 10.85
C MET A 262 16.87 -17.20 12.08
N ASP A 263 16.78 -16.19 12.96
CA ASP A 263 17.53 -16.18 14.21
C ASP A 263 17.04 -17.29 15.17
N SER A 264 15.74 -17.60 15.20
CA SER A 264 15.26 -18.79 15.92
C SER A 264 15.75 -20.08 15.25
N MET A 265 15.83 -20.15 13.93
CA MET A 265 16.40 -21.30 13.23
C MET A 265 17.89 -21.52 13.56
N LYS A 266 18.68 -20.45 13.77
CA LYS A 266 20.06 -20.58 14.29
C LYS A 266 20.10 -21.21 15.68
N THR A 267 19.17 -20.85 16.57
CA THR A 267 19.10 -21.50 17.90
C THR A 267 18.78 -22.99 17.79
N VAL A 268 17.86 -23.37 16.89
CA VAL A 268 17.59 -24.79 16.59
C VAL A 268 18.82 -25.50 16.02
N SER A 269 19.62 -24.82 15.17
CA SER A 269 20.88 -25.39 14.67
C SER A 269 21.89 -25.62 15.79
N PHE A 270 22.05 -24.68 16.73
CA PHE A 270 22.92 -24.87 17.89
C PHE A 270 22.45 -26.02 18.78
N ASP A 271 21.14 -26.14 19.01
CA ASP A 271 20.58 -27.27 19.75
C ASP A 271 20.82 -28.60 19.02
N PHE A 272 20.72 -28.62 17.69
CA PHE A 272 21.00 -29.79 16.88
C PHE A 272 22.49 -30.19 16.97
N ASP A 273 23.41 -29.24 16.83
CA ASP A 273 24.85 -29.47 16.98
C ASP A 273 25.19 -30.01 18.38
N ALA A 274 24.57 -29.45 19.43
CA ALA A 274 24.69 -29.96 20.79
C ALA A 274 24.18 -31.41 20.91
N LYS A 275 23.04 -31.73 20.30
CA LYS A 275 22.49 -33.10 20.27
C LYS A 275 23.36 -34.07 19.48
N VAL A 276 24.02 -33.63 18.41
CA VAL A 276 24.99 -34.45 17.67
C VAL A 276 26.19 -34.78 18.55
N ILE A 277 26.70 -33.82 19.33
CA ILE A 277 27.78 -34.07 20.30
C ILE A 277 27.33 -35.06 21.37
N GLU A 278 26.14 -34.88 21.96
CA GLU A 278 25.57 -35.81 22.94
C GLU A 278 25.43 -37.23 22.36
N LEU A 279 24.90 -37.37 21.13
CA LEU A 279 24.79 -38.65 20.45
C LEU A 279 26.16 -39.30 20.24
N SER A 280 27.18 -38.53 19.84
CA SER A 280 28.54 -39.06 19.69
C SER A 280 29.11 -39.59 21.01
N GLN A 281 28.84 -38.91 22.12
CA GLN A 281 29.28 -39.32 23.45
C GLN A 281 28.53 -40.57 23.92
N VAL A 282 27.22 -40.64 23.72
CA VAL A 282 26.40 -41.83 24.03
C VAL A 282 26.85 -43.01 23.17
N THR A 283 27.16 -42.80 21.89
CA THR A 283 27.67 -43.85 21.00
C THR A 283 29.03 -44.37 21.48
N GLY A 284 29.92 -43.48 21.92
CA GLY A 284 31.20 -43.86 22.52
C GLY A 284 31.05 -44.64 23.83
N GLN A 285 30.12 -44.22 24.70
CA GLN A 285 29.78 -44.96 25.92
C GLN A 285 29.22 -46.34 25.59
N LEU A 286 28.33 -46.43 24.59
CA LEU A 286 27.76 -47.69 24.14
C LEU A 286 28.85 -48.65 23.65
N ALA A 287 29.78 -48.18 22.82
CA ALA A 287 30.92 -48.97 22.36
C ALA A 287 31.79 -49.48 23.51
N GLN A 288 32.06 -48.63 24.51
CA GLN A 288 32.81 -49.04 25.71
C GLN A 288 32.06 -50.08 26.54
N THR A 289 30.73 -49.93 26.68
CA THR A 289 29.92 -50.92 27.40
C THR A 289 29.85 -52.24 26.65
N GLN A 290 29.82 -52.21 25.32
CA GLN A 290 29.85 -53.40 24.48
C GLN A 290 31.19 -54.12 24.60
N GLU A 291 32.31 -53.41 24.52
CA GLU A 291 33.64 -54.01 24.71
C GLU A 291 33.76 -54.67 26.10
N ARG A 292 33.23 -54.01 27.14
CA ARG A 292 33.20 -54.59 28.49
C ARG A 292 32.30 -55.83 28.57
N LEU A 293 31.20 -55.86 27.82
CA LEU A 293 30.31 -57.01 27.74
C LEU A 293 31.05 -58.19 27.07
N ASP A 294 31.69 -57.96 25.92
CA ASP A 294 32.46 -58.97 25.20
C ASP A 294 33.60 -59.54 26.06
N GLN A 295 34.30 -58.68 26.81
CA GLN A 295 35.30 -59.10 27.79
C GLN A 295 34.69 -60.02 28.87
N LYS A 296 33.53 -59.65 29.42
CA LYS A 296 32.84 -60.48 30.43
C LYS A 296 32.33 -61.80 29.85
N GLU A 297 31.87 -61.83 28.60
CA GLU A 297 31.51 -63.06 27.91
C GLU A 297 32.72 -63.98 27.73
N SER A 298 33.88 -63.44 27.35
CA SER A 298 35.12 -64.22 27.25
C SER A 298 35.57 -64.80 28.61
N GLU A 299 35.43 -64.03 29.69
CA GLU A 299 35.72 -64.48 31.05
C GLU A 299 34.76 -65.61 31.47
N ILE A 300 33.47 -65.49 31.13
CA ILE A 300 32.47 -66.54 31.38
C ILE A 300 32.83 -67.82 30.63
N VAL A 301 33.28 -67.75 29.38
CA VAL A 301 33.70 -68.93 28.60
C VAL A 301 34.92 -69.59 29.26
N SER A 302 35.94 -68.81 29.63
CA SER A 302 37.12 -69.32 30.35
C SER A 302 36.75 -70.00 31.67
N LEU A 303 35.89 -69.37 32.47
CA LEU A 303 35.42 -69.94 33.74
C LEU A 303 34.60 -71.22 33.53
N LYS A 304 33.79 -71.31 32.47
CA LYS A 304 33.08 -72.55 32.12
C LYS A 304 34.05 -73.67 31.76
N GLU A 305 35.10 -73.39 30.99
CA GLU A 305 36.15 -74.38 30.68
C GLU A 305 36.90 -74.85 31.92
N GLU A 306 37.22 -73.94 32.84
CA GLU A 306 37.82 -74.29 34.13
C GLU A 306 36.90 -75.16 34.98
N ILE A 307 35.59 -74.86 35.02
CA ILE A 307 34.60 -75.68 35.70
C ILE A 307 34.55 -77.09 35.11
N GLU A 308 34.55 -77.24 33.78
CA GLU A 308 34.55 -78.56 33.14
C GLU A 308 35.85 -79.34 33.42
N LYS A 309 37.01 -78.68 33.41
CA LYS A 309 38.28 -79.31 33.83
C LYS A 309 38.21 -79.78 35.28
N ILE A 310 37.71 -78.95 36.19
CA ILE A 310 37.55 -79.33 37.61
C ILE A 310 36.58 -80.49 37.76
N LYS A 311 35.48 -80.53 37.01
CA LYS A 311 34.54 -81.66 37.01
C LYS A 311 35.21 -82.96 36.54
N ALA A 312 36.01 -82.92 35.47
CA ALA A 312 36.73 -84.08 34.98
C ALA A 312 37.75 -84.62 36.00
N VAL A 313 38.52 -83.71 36.64
CA VAL A 313 39.43 -84.08 37.72
C VAL A 313 38.67 -84.64 38.92
N LYS A 314 37.51 -84.07 39.25
CA LYS A 314 36.64 -84.59 40.32
C LYS A 314 36.19 -86.03 40.01
N THR A 315 35.75 -86.33 38.79
CA THR A 315 35.33 -87.69 38.40
C THR A 315 36.48 -88.68 38.46
N GLU A 316 37.69 -88.27 38.03
CA GLU A 316 38.90 -89.10 38.15
C GLU A 316 39.23 -89.39 39.62
N PHE A 317 39.16 -88.38 40.50
CA PHE A 317 39.34 -88.59 41.94
C PHE A 317 38.27 -89.50 42.55
N GLU A 318 37.00 -89.38 42.14
CA GLU A 318 35.91 -90.26 42.60
C GLU A 318 36.17 -91.73 42.19
N GLU A 319 36.68 -91.96 40.97
CA GLU A 319 37.06 -93.30 40.48
C GLU A 319 38.24 -93.90 41.26
N VAL A 320 39.30 -93.12 41.49
CA VAL A 320 40.43 -93.54 42.33
C VAL A 320 39.97 -93.86 43.75
N LEU A 321 39.04 -93.07 44.30
CA LEU A 321 38.51 -93.29 45.64
C LEU A 321 37.65 -94.56 45.71
N ALA A 322 36.89 -94.88 44.66
CA ALA A 322 36.17 -96.15 44.55
C ALA A 322 37.12 -97.35 44.45
N SER A 323 38.13 -97.29 43.58
CA SER A 323 39.14 -98.34 43.44
C SER A 323 39.90 -98.58 44.75
N SER A 324 40.31 -97.51 45.45
CA SER A 324 40.95 -97.62 46.76
C SER A 324 40.01 -98.22 47.83
N ALA A 325 38.71 -97.91 47.79
CA ALA A 325 37.74 -98.51 48.68
C ALA A 325 37.59 -100.02 48.43
N ASP A 326 37.60 -100.46 47.16
CA ASP A 326 37.57 -101.87 46.77
C ASP A 326 38.84 -102.61 47.20
N GLU A 327 40.02 -102.01 47.00
CA GLU A 327 41.30 -102.56 47.51
C GLU A 327 41.27 -102.72 49.03
N MET A 328 40.74 -101.72 49.76
CA MET A 328 40.58 -101.79 51.21
C MET A 328 39.59 -102.87 51.63
N ALA A 329 38.53 -103.12 50.86
CA ALA A 329 37.59 -104.21 51.11
C ALA A 329 38.25 -105.58 50.88
N ALA A 330 39.01 -105.73 49.80
CA ALA A 330 39.78 -106.95 49.51
C ALA A 330 40.82 -107.24 50.59
N LEU A 331 41.60 -106.24 51.01
CA LEU A 331 42.58 -106.35 52.10
C LEU A 331 41.91 -106.72 53.43
N ARG A 332 40.72 -106.18 53.74
CA ARG A 332 39.95 -106.57 54.93
C ARG A 332 39.46 -108.02 54.83
N GLY A 333 39.02 -108.46 53.65
CA GLY A 333 38.63 -109.86 53.40
C GLY A 333 39.79 -110.82 53.60
N ALA A 334 40.94 -110.55 52.97
CA ALA A 334 42.16 -111.35 53.12
C ALA A 334 42.63 -111.38 54.59
N LYS A 335 42.60 -110.23 55.29
CA LYS A 335 42.89 -110.20 56.73
C LYS A 335 41.98 -111.12 57.53
N HIS A 336 40.67 -111.11 57.26
CA HIS A 336 39.72 -111.98 57.95
C HIS A 336 40.01 -113.46 57.70
N GLU A 337 40.37 -113.83 56.47
CA GLU A 337 40.76 -115.18 56.11
C GLU A 337 42.07 -115.62 56.80
N TYR A 338 43.07 -114.74 56.88
CA TYR A 338 44.26 -115.03 57.68
C TYR A 338 43.93 -115.18 59.17
N ASP A 339 43.04 -114.35 59.72
CA ASP A 339 42.60 -114.47 61.11
C ASP A 339 41.86 -115.80 61.36
N THR A 340 41.04 -116.29 60.41
CA THR A 340 40.38 -117.60 60.54
C THR A 340 41.38 -118.75 60.44
N GLN A 341 42.33 -118.70 59.51
CA GLN A 341 43.42 -119.67 59.40
C GLN A 341 44.26 -119.73 60.67
N VAL A 342 44.62 -118.57 61.24
CA VAL A 342 45.35 -118.49 62.52
C VAL A 342 44.54 -119.11 63.66
N ASN A 343 43.23 -118.89 63.70
CA ASN A 343 42.36 -119.50 64.72
C ASN A 343 42.22 -121.01 64.54
N ASP A 344 42.09 -121.50 63.31
CA ASP A 344 42.05 -122.95 63.03
C ASP A 344 43.37 -123.63 63.42
N LEU A 345 44.51 -123.05 63.02
CA LEU A 345 45.83 -123.51 63.46
C LEU A 345 45.98 -123.51 64.98
N LYS A 346 45.46 -122.49 65.68
CA LYS A 346 45.42 -122.49 67.16
C LYS A 346 44.59 -123.65 67.70
N MET A 347 43.44 -123.96 67.11
CA MET A 347 42.60 -125.09 67.51
C MET A 347 43.30 -126.43 67.27
N GLN A 348 43.95 -126.62 66.12
CA GLN A 348 44.75 -127.80 65.82
C GLN A 348 45.90 -127.97 66.81
N VAL A 349 46.58 -126.88 67.20
CA VAL A 349 47.63 -126.90 68.23
C VAL A 349 47.07 -127.32 69.58
N ILE A 350 45.88 -126.84 69.96
CA ILE A 350 45.22 -127.25 71.22
C ILE A 350 44.88 -128.75 71.18
N GLU A 351 44.33 -129.24 70.08
CA GLU A 351 43.98 -130.66 69.91
C GLU A 351 45.21 -131.57 69.95
N LEU A 352 46.28 -131.20 69.25
CA LEU A 352 47.55 -131.93 69.29
C LEU A 352 48.11 -131.96 70.72
N LYS A 353 47.99 -130.85 71.45
CA LYS A 353 48.44 -130.76 72.85
C LYS A 353 47.63 -131.65 73.79
N THR A 354 46.31 -131.77 73.60
CA THR A 354 45.48 -132.68 74.41
C THR A 354 45.73 -134.14 74.05
N ARG A 355 45.89 -134.48 72.77
CA ARG A 355 46.23 -135.83 72.31
C ARG A 355 47.60 -136.28 72.82
N TRP A 356 48.57 -135.38 72.85
CA TRP A 356 49.87 -135.64 73.46
C TRP A 356 49.73 -135.96 74.95
N HIS A 357 48.94 -135.18 75.69
CA HIS A 357 48.75 -135.37 77.12
C HIS A 357 48.03 -136.70 77.46
N SER A 358 47.08 -137.13 76.64
CA SER A 358 46.40 -138.42 76.83
C SER A 358 47.30 -139.62 76.52
N LEU A 359 48.15 -139.52 75.49
CA LEU A 359 49.13 -140.57 75.18
C LEU A 359 50.17 -140.72 76.28
N TYR A 360 50.63 -139.60 76.83
CA TYR A 360 51.61 -139.59 77.92
C TYR A 360 51.07 -140.29 79.18
N THR A 361 49.83 -140.02 79.56
CA THR A 361 49.20 -140.65 80.75
C THR A 361 48.97 -142.16 80.58
N ILE A 362 48.58 -142.63 79.39
CA ILE A 362 48.39 -144.07 79.13
C ILE A 362 49.73 -144.85 79.23
N ALA A 363 50.84 -144.24 78.82
CA ALA A 363 52.15 -144.88 78.84
C ALA A 363 52.69 -145.10 80.27
N GLU A 364 52.32 -144.24 81.23
CA GLU A 364 52.86 -144.25 82.59
C GLU A 364 52.28 -145.40 83.47
N ASP A 365 51.03 -145.80 83.20
CA ASP A 365 50.29 -146.74 84.04
C ASP A 365 50.45 -148.21 83.65
N THR A 366 51.00 -148.52 82.47
CA THR A 366 51.02 -149.89 81.95
C THR A 366 52.38 -150.57 82.21
N PRO A 367 52.47 -151.66 83.00
CA PRO A 367 53.74 -152.30 83.37
C PRO A 367 54.58 -152.79 82.19
N ALA A 368 53.92 -153.17 81.09
CA ALA A 368 54.57 -153.59 79.85
C ALA A 368 55.38 -152.46 79.19
N PHE A 369 54.90 -151.21 79.26
CA PHE A 369 55.63 -150.04 78.75
C PHE A 369 56.80 -149.66 79.65
N LYS A 370 56.70 -149.85 80.98
CA LYS A 370 57.85 -149.69 81.89
C LYS A 370 58.99 -150.63 81.54
N ALA A 371 58.67 -151.90 81.24
CA ALA A 371 59.65 -152.87 80.74
C ALA A 371 60.25 -152.45 79.40
N TYR A 372 59.43 -151.94 78.48
CA TYR A 372 59.90 -151.41 77.19
C TYR A 372 60.84 -150.21 77.38
N PHE A 373 60.48 -149.18 78.14
CA PHE A 373 61.33 -148.01 78.34
C PHE A 373 62.66 -148.35 79.01
N LEU A 374 62.69 -149.30 79.96
CA LEU A 374 63.91 -149.80 80.59
C LEU A 374 64.88 -150.50 79.61
N VAL A 375 64.34 -151.07 78.53
CA VAL A 375 65.10 -151.69 77.44
C VAL A 375 65.40 -150.67 76.33
N ALA A 376 64.47 -149.80 75.99
CA ALA A 376 64.57 -148.82 74.91
C ALA A 376 65.73 -147.86 75.11
N ASP A 377 66.05 -147.53 76.37
CA ASP A 377 67.17 -146.67 76.72
C ASP A 377 68.53 -147.41 76.70
N LYS A 378 68.52 -148.74 76.54
CA LYS A 378 69.73 -149.58 76.54
C LYS A 378 69.94 -150.23 75.18
N THR A 379 71.02 -149.84 74.51
CA THR A 379 71.39 -150.32 73.16
C THR A 379 72.09 -151.68 73.14
N GLN A 380 72.21 -152.35 74.29
CA GLN A 380 72.91 -153.63 74.44
C GLN A 380 71.95 -154.77 74.77
N TRP A 381 72.29 -155.99 74.33
CA TRP A 381 71.57 -157.22 74.66
C TRP A 381 71.51 -157.43 76.17
N PHE A 382 70.29 -157.51 76.72
CA PHE A 382 70.03 -157.60 78.15
C PHE A 382 69.34 -158.92 78.48
N GLN A 383 69.80 -159.64 79.51
CA GLN A 383 69.14 -160.88 79.91
C GLN A 383 67.75 -160.61 80.52
N ILE A 384 66.76 -161.34 80.03
CA ILE A 384 65.34 -161.17 80.43
C ILE A 384 65.13 -161.51 81.91
N SER A 385 65.93 -162.42 82.46
CA SER A 385 65.93 -162.78 83.89
C SER A 385 66.18 -161.57 84.79
N HIS A 386 67.07 -160.66 84.39
CA HIS A 386 67.41 -159.48 85.18
C HIS A 386 66.29 -158.44 85.17
N LEU A 387 65.64 -158.25 84.02
CA LEU A 387 64.47 -157.39 83.87
C LEU A 387 63.25 -157.93 84.63
N SER A 388 63.06 -159.24 84.58
CA SER A 388 62.03 -159.94 85.36
C SER A 388 62.21 -159.71 86.86
N SER A 389 63.45 -159.81 87.37
CA SER A 389 63.74 -159.52 88.78
C SER A 389 63.51 -158.05 89.15
N ALA A 390 63.92 -157.12 88.29
CA ALA A 390 63.81 -155.68 88.57
C ALA A 390 62.36 -155.20 88.60
N LEU A 391 61.50 -155.81 87.77
CA LEU A 391 60.08 -155.47 87.68
C LEU A 391 59.19 -156.35 88.58
N GLY A 392 59.76 -157.39 89.22
CA GLY A 392 59.00 -158.35 90.02
C GLY A 392 58.01 -159.19 89.21
N ILE A 393 58.16 -159.24 87.87
CA ILE A 393 57.26 -159.95 86.97
C ILE A 393 57.94 -161.24 86.52
N PRO A 394 57.30 -162.42 86.64
CA PRO A 394 57.87 -163.68 86.15
C PRO A 394 58.28 -163.61 84.67
N THR A 395 59.46 -164.13 84.33
CA THR A 395 60.07 -164.06 82.97
C THR A 395 59.14 -164.44 81.84
N VAL A 396 58.28 -165.44 82.04
CA VAL A 396 57.31 -165.91 81.04
C VAL A 396 56.24 -164.86 80.74
N LEU A 397 55.73 -164.18 81.77
CA LEU A 397 54.77 -163.09 81.61
C LEU A 397 55.43 -161.87 81.00
N LEU A 398 56.66 -161.57 81.40
CA LEU A 398 57.42 -160.45 80.84
C LEU A 398 57.69 -160.67 79.34
N LYS A 399 58.13 -161.86 78.92
CA LYS A 399 58.28 -162.20 77.50
C LYS A 399 56.99 -162.02 76.71
N ARG A 400 55.86 -162.50 77.24
CA ARG A 400 54.56 -162.33 76.57
C ARG A 400 54.15 -160.87 76.46
N GLN A 401 54.47 -160.05 77.45
CA GLN A 401 54.22 -158.61 77.41
C GLN A 401 55.17 -157.89 76.45
N MET A 402 56.44 -158.31 76.39
CA MET A 402 57.45 -157.77 75.48
C MET A 402 57.21 -158.20 74.03
N GLN A 403 56.55 -159.34 73.80
CA GLN A 403 56.21 -159.83 72.46
C GLN A 403 55.43 -158.80 71.64
N LYS A 404 54.56 -158.00 72.26
CA LYS A 404 53.83 -156.93 71.55
C LYS A 404 54.75 -155.85 70.99
N PHE A 405 55.86 -155.57 71.69
CA PHE A 405 56.87 -154.62 71.23
C PHE A 405 57.79 -155.23 70.17
N ILE A 406 57.97 -156.55 70.19
CA ILE A 406 58.68 -157.28 69.15
C ILE A 406 57.86 -157.33 67.86
N ASP A 407 56.57 -157.64 67.96
CA ASP A 407 55.64 -157.64 66.83
C ASP A 407 55.47 -156.24 66.23
N ALA A 408 55.58 -155.19 67.06
CA ALA A 408 55.66 -153.79 66.62
C ALA A 408 57.03 -153.39 66.04
N GLY A 409 58.00 -154.32 65.99
CA GLY A 409 59.35 -154.10 65.45
C GLY A 409 60.27 -153.25 66.33
N LEU A 410 59.87 -152.95 67.56
CA LEU A 410 60.59 -152.06 68.47
C LEU A 410 61.65 -152.77 69.31
N LEU A 411 61.49 -154.07 69.58
CA LEU A 411 62.44 -154.91 70.32
C LEU A 411 62.84 -156.17 69.54
N GLU A 412 64.03 -156.70 69.79
CA GLU A 412 64.53 -157.98 69.26
C GLU A 412 64.85 -158.93 70.42
N ILE A 413 64.46 -160.22 70.30
CA ILE A 413 64.83 -161.30 71.23
C ILE A 413 65.70 -162.33 70.53
N GLU A 414 66.84 -162.65 71.16
CA GLU A 414 67.71 -163.75 70.74
C GLU A 414 68.29 -164.45 71.98
N ASN A 415 68.11 -165.78 72.10
CA ASN A 415 68.65 -166.62 73.19
C ASN A 415 68.50 -166.07 74.62
N ASP A 416 67.26 -165.73 75.03
CA ASP A 416 66.92 -165.16 76.35
C ASP A 416 67.50 -163.76 76.64
N GLN A 417 67.98 -163.07 75.61
CA GLN A 417 68.37 -161.67 75.66
C GLN A 417 67.42 -160.80 74.82
N ILE A 418 67.16 -159.58 75.30
CA ILE A 418 66.35 -158.55 74.65
C ILE A 418 67.22 -157.34 74.34
N ARG A 419 67.04 -156.71 73.18
CA ARG A 419 67.52 -155.34 72.90
C ARG A 419 66.45 -154.52 72.18
N ALA A 420 66.55 -153.20 72.24
CA ALA A 420 65.75 -152.31 71.40
C ALA A 420 66.35 -152.14 70.00
N ARG A 421 65.48 -152.05 68.99
CA ARG A 421 65.84 -151.80 67.60
C ARG A 421 66.02 -150.29 67.38
N SER A 422 67.00 -149.88 66.57
CA SER A 422 67.30 -148.46 66.36
C SER A 422 66.23 -147.75 65.52
N LEU A 423 65.76 -146.58 65.98
CA LEU A 423 64.76 -145.74 65.29
C LEU A 423 65.22 -145.26 63.89
N SER A 424 66.52 -145.27 63.62
CA SER A 424 67.07 -144.87 62.31
C SER A 424 66.70 -145.83 61.17
N ASP A 425 66.44 -147.11 61.49
CA ASP A 425 66.03 -148.10 60.48
C ASP A 425 64.52 -148.04 60.19
N LEU A 426 63.71 -147.58 61.16
CA LEU A 426 62.26 -147.37 61.01
C LEU A 426 61.91 -146.12 60.18
N ALA A 427 62.74 -145.07 60.20
CA ALA A 427 62.48 -143.83 59.46
C ALA A 427 62.64 -143.98 57.94
N LYS A 428 63.62 -144.79 57.48
CA LYS A 428 63.86 -145.02 56.05
C LYS A 428 62.75 -145.77 55.33
N GLU A 429 61.93 -146.52 56.06
CA GLU A 429 60.79 -147.26 55.51
C GLU A 429 59.51 -146.40 55.41
N ALA A 430 59.46 -145.28 56.14
CA ALA A 430 58.33 -144.34 56.13
C ALA A 430 58.45 -143.27 55.02
N GLU A 431 59.64 -142.72 54.75
CA GLU A 431 59.86 -141.72 53.69
C GLU A 431 59.52 -142.23 52.28
N GLY A 432 59.64 -143.54 52.04
CA GLY A 432 59.33 -144.16 50.73
C GLY A 432 57.85 -144.13 50.33
N LYS A 433 56.92 -143.97 51.29
CA LYS A 433 55.47 -143.95 51.03
C LYS A 433 54.90 -142.54 50.83
N GLU A 434 55.58 -141.52 51.35
CA GLU A 434 55.11 -140.12 51.28
C GLU A 434 55.50 -139.44 49.95
N ALA A 435 56.65 -139.82 49.37
CA ALA A 435 57.09 -139.34 48.06
C ALA A 435 56.19 -139.79 46.89
N GLN A 436 55.44 -140.89 47.05
CA GLN A 436 54.57 -141.43 46.00
C GLN A 436 53.24 -140.66 45.89
N MET A 437 52.67 -140.19 47.01
CA MET A 437 51.40 -139.43 47.00
C MET A 437 51.54 -138.00 46.44
N ILE A 438 52.72 -137.39 46.54
CA ILE A 438 52.96 -136.03 46.02
C ILE A 438 53.18 -136.03 44.50
N GLN A 439 53.64 -137.14 43.91
CA GLN A 439 53.76 -137.27 42.45
C GLN A 439 52.41 -137.47 41.76
N ASP A 440 51.49 -138.24 42.34
CA ASP A 440 50.18 -138.50 41.74
C ASP A 440 49.30 -137.24 41.69
N ALA A 441 49.35 -136.39 42.73
CA ALA A 441 48.57 -135.14 42.77
C ALA A 441 49.07 -134.05 41.80
N LYS A 442 50.32 -134.15 41.32
CA LYS A 442 50.93 -133.16 40.42
C LYS A 442 50.70 -133.47 38.93
N ALA A 443 50.25 -134.69 38.62
CA ALA A 443 49.97 -135.14 37.25
C ALA A 443 48.53 -134.82 36.76
N GLU A 444 47.58 -134.58 37.67
CA GLU A 444 46.17 -134.30 37.30
C GLU A 444 45.85 -132.82 37.02
N MET A 445 46.79 -131.89 37.26
CA MET A 445 46.54 -130.44 37.22
C MET A 445 47.24 -129.69 36.06
N SER A 446 47.82 -130.38 35.08
CA SER A 446 48.71 -129.75 34.08
C SER A 446 48.15 -129.49 32.67
N ASP A 447 46.84 -129.66 32.40
CA ASP A 447 46.35 -129.71 31.00
C ASP A 447 45.29 -128.66 30.57
N GLU A 448 45.19 -127.49 31.21
CA GLU A 448 44.49 -126.33 30.59
C GLU A 448 45.34 -125.05 30.70
N GLU A 449 46.18 -124.83 29.69
CA GLU A 449 46.94 -123.59 29.46
C GLU A 449 45.99 -122.43 29.12
N VAL A 450 45.92 -121.43 30.01
CA VAL A 450 45.35 -120.12 29.71
C VAL A 450 46.44 -119.28 29.04
N ASP A 451 46.22 -118.98 27.76
CA ASP A 451 47.09 -118.20 26.87
C ASP A 451 47.20 -116.73 27.34
N LEU A 452 48.37 -116.35 27.88
CA LEU A 452 48.62 -115.07 28.58
C LEU A 452 49.01 -113.89 27.65
N ASP A 453 48.97 -114.06 26.33
CA ASP A 453 49.49 -113.06 25.37
C ASP A 453 48.42 -112.30 24.55
N LYS A 454 47.16 -112.26 24.99
CA LYS A 454 46.14 -111.35 24.40
C LYS A 454 45.97 -110.06 25.22
N PRO A 455 46.21 -108.86 24.65
CA PRO A 455 45.89 -107.61 25.32
C PRO A 455 44.36 -107.46 25.44
N PHE A 456 43.93 -107.15 26.66
CA PHE A 456 42.54 -106.94 27.05
C PHE A 456 41.96 -105.72 26.33
N ASP A 457 41.07 -105.90 25.34
CA ASP A 457 40.42 -104.82 24.59
C ASP A 457 39.15 -104.36 25.35
N PRO A 458 39.04 -103.10 25.83
CA PRO A 458 37.93 -102.64 26.66
C PRO A 458 36.56 -102.57 25.95
N LYS A 459 36.46 -102.99 24.68
CA LYS A 459 35.23 -102.94 23.88
C LYS A 459 34.29 -104.13 24.07
N ASP A 460 34.73 -105.21 24.73
CA ASP A 460 33.90 -106.39 24.98
C ASP A 460 32.99 -106.28 26.23
N LEU A 461 32.94 -105.09 26.86
CA LEU A 461 32.18 -104.82 28.09
C LEU A 461 31.03 -103.80 27.94
N VAL A 462 30.65 -103.44 26.71
CA VAL A 462 29.54 -102.49 26.49
C VAL A 462 28.25 -103.25 26.12
N MET A 463 27.36 -103.41 27.10
CA MET A 463 25.96 -103.76 26.84
C MET A 463 25.28 -102.59 26.08
N PRO A 464 24.53 -102.85 24.99
CA PRO A 464 23.82 -101.79 24.29
C PRO A 464 22.64 -101.29 25.12
N THR A 465 22.73 -100.07 25.64
CA THR A 465 21.58 -99.33 26.18
C THR A 465 20.74 -98.72 25.03
N PRO A 466 19.40 -98.73 25.10
CA PRO A 466 18.55 -98.19 24.03
C PRO A 466 18.65 -96.67 23.94
N GLU A 467 18.89 -96.16 22.73
CA GLU A 467 18.89 -94.73 22.40
C GLU A 467 17.49 -94.12 22.64
N TYR A 468 17.43 -93.10 23.50
CA TYR A 468 16.26 -92.26 23.71
C TYR A 468 16.23 -91.14 22.65
N THR A 469 15.39 -91.28 21.64
CA THR A 469 15.08 -90.19 20.70
C THR A 469 14.12 -89.21 21.37
N GLY A 470 14.64 -88.08 21.85
CA GLY A 470 13.84 -86.95 22.31
C GLY A 470 12.98 -86.35 21.18
N PRO A 471 11.96 -85.53 21.52
CA PRO A 471 10.97 -85.04 20.56
C PRO A 471 11.63 -84.18 19.47
N LYS A 472 11.29 -84.48 18.21
CA LYS A 472 11.59 -83.61 17.07
C LYS A 472 10.93 -82.25 17.29
N ASP A 473 11.75 -81.22 17.09
CA ASP A 473 11.43 -79.79 16.95
C ASP A 473 9.95 -79.45 17.05
N GLY A 474 9.59 -78.90 18.20
CA GLY A 474 8.31 -78.24 18.42
C GLY A 474 8.25 -76.94 17.62
N ASP A 475 7.23 -76.86 16.78
CA ASP A 475 6.61 -75.63 16.32
C ASP A 475 6.34 -74.71 17.51
N TYR A 476 7.11 -73.63 17.63
CA TYR A 476 6.72 -72.47 18.41
C TYR A 476 6.30 -71.37 17.42
N GLU A 477 5.07 -71.48 16.91
CA GLU A 477 4.35 -70.31 16.43
C GLU A 477 4.00 -69.43 17.63
N GLN A 478 4.70 -68.30 17.78
CA GLN A 478 4.29 -67.22 18.68
C GLN A 478 3.26 -66.35 17.97
N GLU A 479 1.99 -66.56 18.30
CA GLU A 479 0.95 -65.54 18.16
C GLU A 479 1.11 -64.46 19.25
N GLY A 480 1.28 -63.21 18.82
CA GLY A 480 0.68 -62.03 19.44
C GLY A 480 1.22 -61.52 20.78
N ARG A 481 1.97 -60.41 20.73
CA ARG A 481 1.52 -59.08 21.22
C ARG A 481 2.52 -57.97 20.88
#